data_AF-A0A925VZ04-F1
#
_entry.id   AF-A0A925VZ04-F1
#
_cell.length_a   1.000
_cell.length_b   1.000
_cell.length_c   1.000
_cell.angle_alpha   90.00
_cell.angle_beta   90.00
_cell.angle_gamma   90.00
#
_symmetry.space_group_name_H-M   'P 1'
#
loop_
_entity.id
_entity.type
_entity.pdbx_description
1 polymer ?
#
loop_
_entity_poly.entity_id
_entity_poly.type
_entity_poly.pdbx_seq_one_letter_code
_entity_poly.pdbx_strand_id
1 'polypeptide(L)'
;MSIAERFPTLTNVERKALVATIDAMNTVSAYSFCNSTTSQDACEFTMRELLFKVDGDSDAVIAALNVQLQKILERKRASVAWKLQSVRRAYESSVLPALRRHGVGAAQTCNELTND
;
A
#
# COMPACT_ATOMS: atom_id res chain seq x y z
N MET A 1 -8.00 -6.35 21.45
CA MET A 1 -7.37 -5.77 22.67
C MET A 1 -5.90 -6.17 22.65
N SER A 2 -4.97 -5.24 22.38
CA SER A 2 -3.52 -5.53 22.27
C SER A 2 -2.63 -4.36 22.72
N ILE A 3 -3.01 -3.12 22.40
CA ILE A 3 -2.32 -1.90 22.85
C ILE A 3 -2.37 -1.73 24.37
N ALA A 4 -3.52 -2.03 24.97
CA ALA A 4 -3.71 -1.98 26.41
C ALA A 4 -2.88 -3.02 27.18
N GLU A 5 -2.63 -4.16 26.55
CA GLU A 5 -1.80 -5.25 27.09
C GLU A 5 -0.31 -4.88 26.99
N ARG A 6 0.08 -4.28 25.86
CA ARG A 6 1.47 -3.92 25.60
C ARG A 6 1.94 -2.67 26.35
N PHE A 7 1.06 -1.67 26.50
CA PHE A 7 1.38 -0.40 27.16
C PHE A 7 0.46 -0.14 28.36
N PRO A 8 0.61 -0.93 29.45
CA PRO A 8 -0.27 -0.86 30.60
C PRO A 8 -0.12 0.46 31.38
N THR A 9 1.01 1.16 31.22
CA THR A 9 1.32 2.43 31.88
C THR A 9 0.67 3.64 31.21
N LEU A 10 0.26 3.54 29.95
CA LEU A 10 -0.41 4.63 29.24
C LEU A 10 -1.83 4.82 29.74
N THR A 11 -2.26 6.07 29.83
CA THR A 11 -3.64 6.46 30.08
C THR A 11 -4.56 6.07 28.92
N ASN A 12 -5.87 6.07 29.15
CA ASN A 12 -6.84 5.80 28.09
C ASN A 12 -6.76 6.83 26.94
N VAL A 13 -6.37 8.08 27.22
CA VAL A 13 -6.23 9.12 26.20
C VAL A 13 -5.02 8.83 25.31
N GLU A 14 -3.87 8.53 25.92
CA GLU A 14 -2.64 8.19 25.19
C GLU A 14 -2.80 6.90 24.37
N ARG A 15 -3.49 5.89 24.92
CA ARG A 15 -3.79 4.67 24.16
C ARG A 15 -4.68 4.94 22.95
N LYS A 16 -5.69 5.81 23.08
CA LYS A 16 -6.55 6.19 21.94
C LYS A 16 -5.76 6.93 20.87
N ALA A 17 -4.89 7.85 21.27
CA ALA A 17 -4.01 8.55 20.33
C ALA A 17 -3.09 7.57 19.60
N LEU A 18 -2.46 6.64 20.33
CA LEU A 18 -1.60 5.60 19.76
C LEU A 18 -2.34 4.69 18.76
N VAL A 19 -3.56 4.26 19.10
CA VAL A 19 -4.41 3.48 18.20
C VAL A 19 -4.71 4.28 16.92
N ALA A 20 -5.10 5.55 17.04
CA ALA A 20 -5.40 6.40 15.89
C ALA A 20 -4.18 6.58 14.96
N THR A 21 -2.99 6.76 15.54
CA THR A 21 -1.74 6.84 14.77
C THR A 21 -1.47 5.56 14.00
N ILE A 22 -1.58 4.39 14.66
CA ILE A 22 -1.35 3.09 14.02
C ILE A 22 -2.38 2.83 12.91
N ASP A 23 -3.65 3.15 13.14
CA ASP A 23 -4.70 3.00 12.13
C ASP A 23 -4.49 3.92 10.92
N ALA A 24 -4.06 5.16 11.14
CA ALA A 24 -3.72 6.09 10.05
C ALA A 24 -2.58 5.54 9.20
N MET A 25 -1.52 5.02 9.84
CA MET A 25 -0.38 4.41 9.15
C MET A 25 -0.80 3.17 8.34
N ASN A 26 -1.64 2.31 8.92
CA ASN A 26 -2.17 1.12 8.25
C ASN A 26 -3.06 1.46 7.06
N THR A 27 -3.90 2.49 7.19
CA THR A 27 -4.82 2.90 6.12
C THR A 27 -4.04 3.36 4.89
N VAL A 28 -3.02 4.19 5.09
CA VAL A 28 -2.18 4.74 4.00
C VAL A 28 -1.33 3.66 3.33
N SER A 29 -0.80 2.71 4.10
CA SER A 29 0.16 1.71 3.60
C SER A 29 -0.48 0.42 3.09
N ALA A 30 -1.40 -0.16 3.86
CA ALA A 30 -1.96 -1.47 3.60
C ALA A 30 -3.32 -1.40 2.92
N TYR A 31 -4.24 -0.56 3.42
CA TYR A 31 -5.66 -0.58 3.02
C TYR A 31 -5.94 0.10 1.67
N SER A 32 -5.37 1.29 1.42
CA SER A 32 -5.60 2.06 0.17
C SER A 32 -5.18 1.33 -1.11
N PHE A 33 -4.28 0.33 -1.02
CA PHE A 33 -3.85 -0.50 -2.15
C PHE A 33 -4.35 -1.95 -2.10
N CYS A 34 -4.99 -2.39 -0.99
CA CYS A 34 -5.52 -3.76 -0.80
C CYS A 34 -6.99 -3.94 -1.24
N ASN A 35 -7.74 -2.89 -1.53
CA ASN A 35 -9.16 -3.04 -1.92
C ASN A 35 -9.39 -3.67 -3.30
N SER A 36 -8.32 -4.01 -4.03
CA SER A 36 -8.43 -4.87 -5.20
C SER A 36 -8.27 -6.32 -4.76
N THR A 37 -9.28 -7.15 -5.02
CA THR A 37 -9.33 -8.61 -4.78
C THR A 37 -8.15 -9.40 -5.40
N THR A 38 -7.26 -8.73 -6.15
CA THR A 38 -6.08 -9.30 -6.81
C THR A 38 -4.74 -8.76 -6.26
N SER A 39 -4.74 -7.96 -5.18
CA SER A 39 -3.52 -7.43 -4.52
C SER A 39 -3.47 -7.72 -3.02
N GLN A 40 -3.91 -8.91 -2.60
CA GLN A 40 -3.52 -9.45 -1.31
C GLN A 40 -2.00 -9.67 -1.33
N ASP A 41 -1.29 -8.64 -0.87
CA ASP A 41 0.13 -8.75 -0.59
C ASP A 41 0.26 -9.68 0.63
N ALA A 42 0.98 -10.79 0.46
CA ALA A 42 1.23 -11.74 1.54
C ALA A 42 2.21 -11.07 2.51
N CYS A 43 1.68 -10.37 3.51
CA CYS A 43 2.50 -9.86 4.60
C CYS A 43 2.83 -11.02 5.54
N GLU A 44 4.12 -11.26 5.75
CA GLU A 44 4.65 -12.32 6.64
C GLU A 44 4.19 -12.15 8.09
N PHE A 45 3.80 -10.92 8.50
CA PHE A 45 3.38 -10.59 9.85
C PHE A 45 2.06 -9.83 9.85
N THR A 46 1.18 -10.21 10.77
CA THR A 46 0.00 -9.42 11.14
C THR A 46 0.40 -8.17 11.92
N MET A 47 -0.48 -7.17 11.97
CA MET A 47 -0.25 -5.98 12.79
C MET A 47 -0.10 -6.29 14.28
N ARG A 48 -0.75 -7.35 14.78
CA ARG A 48 -0.56 -7.81 16.16
C ARG A 48 0.86 -8.34 16.37
N GLU A 49 1.36 -9.17 15.45
CA GLU A 49 2.72 -9.71 15.55
C GLU A 49 3.76 -8.60 15.43
N LEU A 50 3.60 -7.67 14.48
CA LEU A 50 4.48 -6.51 14.37
C LEU A 50 4.44 -5.64 15.64
N LEU A 51 3.24 -5.47 16.23
CA LEU A 51 3.08 -4.73 17.47
C LEU A 51 3.83 -5.40 18.62
N PHE A 52 4.02 -6.73 18.66
CA PHE A 52 4.72 -7.45 19.74
C PHE A 52 6.17 -7.83 19.43
N LYS A 53 6.61 -7.74 18.17
CA LYS A 53 7.93 -8.18 17.70
C LYS A 53 9.08 -7.26 18.09
N VAL A 54 8.79 -5.98 18.29
CA VAL A 54 9.78 -4.95 18.61
C VAL A 54 9.68 -4.67 20.10
N ASP A 55 10.78 -4.62 20.84
CA ASP A 55 10.76 -4.18 22.24
C ASP A 55 10.96 -2.65 22.33
N GLY A 56 10.42 -2.03 23.38
CA GLY A 56 10.56 -0.59 23.63
C GLY A 56 9.26 0.12 23.96
N ASP A 57 9.37 1.44 24.13
CA ASP A 57 8.25 2.34 24.39
C ASP A 57 7.34 2.53 23.16
N SER A 58 6.29 3.33 23.31
CA SER A 58 5.32 3.57 22.24
C SER A 58 5.97 4.14 20.98
N ASP A 59 6.96 5.01 21.15
CA ASP A 59 7.59 5.74 20.05
C ASP A 59 8.52 4.84 19.26
N ALA A 60 9.32 4.02 19.95
CA ALA A 60 10.15 2.99 19.32
C ALA A 60 9.30 2.00 18.51
N VAL A 61 8.14 1.61 19.04
CA VAL A 61 7.21 0.70 18.36
C VAL A 61 6.56 1.37 17.15
N ILE A 62 6.10 2.62 17.26
CA ILE A 62 5.59 3.38 16.12
C ILE A 62 6.64 3.48 15.01
N ALA A 63 7.89 3.83 15.37
CA ALA A 63 8.97 3.96 14.40
C ALA A 63 9.22 2.65 13.65
N ALA A 64 9.28 1.53 14.38
CA ALA A 64 9.50 0.22 13.78
C ALA A 64 8.30 -0.25 12.93
N LEU A 65 7.07 0.02 13.37
CA LEU A 65 5.86 -0.21 12.57
C LEU A 65 5.92 0.59 11.27
N ASN A 66 6.30 1.86 11.32
CA ASN A 66 6.40 2.70 10.13
C ASN A 66 7.38 2.10 9.10
N VAL A 67 8.56 1.67 9.55
CA VAL A 67 9.55 1.04 8.67
C VAL A 67 8.98 -0.19 7.96
N GLN A 68 8.26 -1.05 8.67
CA GLN A 68 7.67 -2.25 8.06
C GLN A 68 6.53 -1.90 7.10
N LEU A 69 5.67 -0.95 7.47
CA LEU A 69 4.58 -0.48 6.61
C LEU A 69 5.09 0.21 5.34
N GLN A 70 6.18 0.97 5.39
CA GLN A 70 6.81 1.53 4.19
C GLN A 70 7.36 0.45 3.26
N LYS A 71 8.00 -0.60 3.80
CA LYS A 71 8.45 -1.74 2.98
C LYS A 71 7.29 -2.43 2.26
N ILE A 72 6.16 -2.61 2.95
CA ILE A 72 4.94 -3.16 2.34
C ILE A 72 4.42 -2.24 1.23
N LEU A 73 4.37 -0.92 1.48
CA LEU A 73 3.93 0.06 0.50
C LEU A 73 4.82 0.07 -0.75
N GLU A 74 6.14 0.00 -0.59
CA GLU A 74 7.09 -0.08 -1.70
C GLU A 74 6.89 -1.33 -2.56
N ARG A 75 6.75 -2.51 -1.94
CA ARG A 75 6.46 -3.76 -2.67
C ARG A 75 5.14 -3.68 -3.44
N LYS A 76 4.11 -3.11 -2.82
CA LYS A 76 2.80 -2.88 -3.49
C LYS A 76 2.94 -1.96 -4.69
N ARG A 77 3.66 -0.84 -4.56
CA ARG A 77 3.93 0.08 -5.68
C ARG A 77 4.65 -0.61 -6.82
N ALA A 78 5.67 -1.42 -6.52
CA ALA A 78 6.39 -2.20 -7.53
C ALA A 78 5.46 -3.22 -8.24
N SER A 79 4.60 -3.91 -7.48
CA SER A 79 3.62 -4.85 -8.03
C SER A 79 2.61 -4.16 -8.96
N VAL A 80 2.07 -3.00 -8.56
CA VAL A 80 1.18 -2.20 -9.42
C VAL A 80 1.90 -1.73 -10.68
N ALA A 81 3.11 -1.21 -10.57
CA ALA A 81 3.89 -0.76 -11.72
C ALA A 81 4.12 -1.89 -12.73
N TRP A 82 4.48 -3.08 -12.26
CA TRP A 82 4.65 -4.25 -13.11
C TRP A 82 3.34 -4.67 -13.80
N LYS A 83 2.22 -4.67 -13.08
CA LYS A 83 0.89 -4.99 -13.65
C LYS A 83 0.51 -3.99 -14.74
N LEU A 84 0.66 -2.69 -14.48
CA LEU A 84 0.37 -1.64 -15.46
C LEU A 84 1.24 -1.77 -16.71
N GLN A 85 2.54 -2.06 -16.53
CA GLN A 85 3.45 -2.29 -17.65
C GLN A 85 3.02 -3.52 -18.47
N SER A 86 2.60 -4.59 -17.80
CA SER A 86 2.15 -5.82 -18.45
C SER A 86 0.86 -5.58 -19.26
N VAL A 87 -0.11 -4.86 -18.69
CA VAL A 87 -1.35 -4.46 -19.39
C VAL A 87 -1.03 -3.57 -20.58
N ARG A 88 -0.14 -2.58 -20.44
CA ARG A 88 0.30 -1.73 -21.56
C ARG A 88 0.89 -2.57 -22.69
N ARG A 89 1.81 -3.48 -22.39
CA ARG A 89 2.42 -4.37 -23.41
C ARG A 89 1.39 -5.26 -24.10
N ALA A 90 0.44 -5.82 -23.35
CA ALA A 90 -0.64 -6.64 -23.92
C ALA A 90 -1.54 -5.80 -24.84
N TYR A 91 -1.91 -4.59 -24.42
CA TYR A 91 -2.68 -3.66 -25.23
C TYR A 91 -1.95 -3.28 -26.53
N GLU A 92 -0.66 -2.92 -26.44
CA GLU A 92 0.15 -2.51 -27.60
C GLU A 92 0.38 -3.64 -28.61
N SER A 93 0.54 -4.87 -28.12
CA SER A 93 0.81 -6.04 -28.98
C SER A 93 -0.45 -6.66 -29.59
N SER A 94 -1.60 -6.56 -28.91
CA SER A 94 -2.81 -7.31 -29.29
C SER A 94 -3.95 -6.40 -29.74
N VAL A 95 -4.20 -5.32 -28.99
CA VAL A 95 -5.37 -4.45 -29.20
C VAL A 95 -5.07 -3.37 -30.23
N LEU A 96 -3.94 -2.66 -30.11
CA LEU A 96 -3.56 -1.61 -31.07
C LEU A 96 -3.49 -2.12 -32.53
N PRO A 97 -2.89 -3.30 -32.83
CA PRO A 97 -2.87 -3.80 -34.20
C PRO A 97 -4.25 -4.21 -34.71
N ALA A 98 -5.14 -4.70 -33.84
CA ALA A 98 -6.52 -4.99 -34.21
C ALA A 98 -7.29 -3.70 -34.53
N LEU A 99 -7.20 -2.67 -33.68
CA LEU A 99 -7.84 -1.37 -33.91
C LEU A 99 -7.37 -0.71 -35.21
N ARG A 100 -6.06 -0.76 -35.50
CA ARG A 100 -5.48 -0.25 -36.75
C ARG A 100 -6.00 -0.98 -38.00
N ARG A 101 -6.20 -2.30 -37.92
CA ARG A 101 -6.78 -3.11 -39.02
C ARG A 101 -8.25 -2.78 -39.29
N HIS A 102 -8.99 -2.34 -38.28
CA HIS A 102 -10.40 -1.97 -38.40
C HIS A 102 -10.65 -0.49 -38.72
N GLY A 103 -9.61 0.28 -39.06
CA GLY A 103 -9.75 1.66 -39.55
C GLY A 103 -10.23 2.67 -38.51
N VAL A 104 -10.32 2.30 -37.23
CA VAL A 104 -10.56 3.24 -36.14
C VAL A 104 -9.23 3.91 -35.82
N GLY A 105 -8.92 4.94 -36.61
CA GLY A 105 -7.71 5.74 -36.51
C GLY A 105 -7.55 6.37 -35.13
N ALA A 106 -6.33 6.27 -34.62
CA ALA A 106 -5.85 6.93 -33.42
C ALA A 106 -6.10 8.44 -33.45
N ALA A 107 -7.13 8.91 -32.75
CA ALA A 107 -7.34 10.32 -32.47
C ALA A 107 -7.54 10.48 -30.96
N GLN A 108 -6.44 10.39 -30.21
CA GLN A 108 -6.12 11.12 -28.98
C GLN A 108 -4.92 10.43 -28.33
N THR A 109 -3.74 10.79 -28.83
CA THR A 109 -2.52 10.73 -28.03
C THR A 109 -2.74 11.54 -26.77
N CYS A 110 -2.82 10.87 -25.61
CA CYS A 110 -2.60 11.51 -24.32
C CYS A 110 -1.16 12.05 -24.28
N ASN A 111 -0.97 13.24 -24.85
CA ASN A 111 0.11 14.13 -24.47
C ASN A 111 -0.39 14.98 -23.30
N GLU A 112 0.56 15.31 -22.43
CA GLU A 112 0.47 16.22 -21.27
C GLU A 112 -0.03 15.61 -19.96
N LEU A 113 0.87 14.89 -19.28
CA LEU A 113 1.11 15.07 -17.84
C LEU A 113 2.61 14.87 -17.56
N THR A 114 3.40 15.86 -17.96
CA THR A 114 4.73 16.13 -17.37
C THR A 114 4.82 17.62 -17.07
N ASN A 115 5.06 17.92 -15.79
CA ASN A 115 5.51 19.18 -15.18
C ASN A 115 4.50 20.34 -15.14
N ASP A 116 3.83 20.52 -13.99
CA ASP A 116 4.27 21.43 -12.91
C ASP A 116 3.66 21.01 -11.57
#